data_AF-A0A1G5LMV1-F1
#
_entry.id   AF-A0A1G5LMV1-F1
#
_cell.length_a   1.000
_cell.length_b   1.000
_cell.length_c   1.000
_cell.angle_alpha   90.00
_cell.angle_beta   90.00
_cell.angle_gamma   90.00
#
_symmetry.space_group_name_H-M   'P 1'
#
loop_
_entity.id
_entity.type
_entity.pdbx_description
1 polymer ?
#
loop_
_entity_poly.entity_id
_entity_poly.type
_entity_poly.pdbx_seq_one_letter_code
_entity_poly.pdbx_strand_id
1 'polypeptide(L)'
;MRAAGGADALHTLLGPVRSELETAHEGVVAGAAGLEALTELGAVRESWQRRIEAARRECRSLAGNLREVTRAQGETNEAVRQSFAPVAARGGAQ
;
A
#
# COMPACT_ATOMS: atom_id res chain seq x y z
N MET A 1 12.54 6.59 5.02
CA MET A 1 12.21 5.49 4.06
C MET A 1 11.38 4.32 4.62
N ARG A 2 11.15 4.15 5.93
CA ARG A 2 10.41 2.99 6.45
C ARG A 2 8.93 2.91 6.03
N ALA A 3 8.24 4.04 5.91
CA ALA A 3 6.79 4.05 5.66
C ALA A 3 6.42 3.58 4.25
N ALA A 4 7.09 4.10 3.20
CA ALA A 4 6.84 3.68 1.82
C ALA A 4 7.14 2.18 1.60
N GLY A 5 8.25 1.70 2.18
CA GLY A 5 8.61 0.27 2.11
C GLY A 5 7.60 -0.62 2.83
N GLY A 6 7.00 -0.17 3.95
CA GLY A 6 5.90 -0.90 4.59
C GLY A 6 4.67 -1.02 3.70
N ALA A 7 4.30 0.04 2.99
CA ALA A 7 3.19 0.02 2.03
C ALA A 7 3.49 -0.88 0.81
N ASP A 8 4.73 -0.90 0.31
CA ASP A 8 5.14 -1.84 -0.75
C ASP A 8 5.08 -3.30 -0.27
N ALA A 9 5.45 -3.57 0.99
CA ALA A 9 5.38 -4.89 1.58
C ALA A 9 3.92 -5.37 1.65
N LEU A 10 2.99 -4.53 2.10
CA LEU A 10 1.56 -4.82 2.10
C LEU A 10 1.02 -5.06 0.68
N HIS A 11 1.42 -4.24 -0.29
CA HIS A 11 1.06 -4.43 -1.69
C HIS A 11 1.50 -5.81 -2.22
N THR A 12 2.72 -6.21 -1.88
CA THR A 12 3.31 -7.50 -2.27
C THR A 12 2.57 -8.66 -1.59
N LEU A 13 2.34 -8.55 -0.27
CA LEU A 13 1.62 -9.57 0.51
C LEU A 13 0.20 -9.80 0.00
N LEU A 14 -0.51 -8.75 -0.43
CA LEU A 14 -1.86 -8.87 -0.97
C LEU A 14 -1.91 -9.47 -2.38
N GLY A 15 -0.77 -9.60 -3.07
CA GLY A 15 -0.70 -10.11 -4.44
C GLY A 15 -1.23 -11.55 -4.58
N PRO A 16 -0.70 -12.51 -3.83
CA PRO A 16 -1.12 -13.92 -3.88
C PRO A 16 -2.50 -14.19 -3.29
N VAL A 17 -2.94 -13.40 -2.30
CA VAL A 17 -4.17 -13.66 -1.52
C VAL A 17 -5.41 -13.82 -2.39
N ARG A 18 -5.48 -13.09 -3.52
CA ARG A 18 -6.62 -13.21 -4.46
C ARG A 18 -6.69 -14.58 -5.11
N SER A 19 -5.57 -15.09 -5.63
CA SER A 19 -5.52 -16.42 -6.26
C SER A 19 -5.66 -17.53 -5.23
N GLU A 20 -5.10 -17.36 -4.03
CA GLU A 20 -5.27 -18.34 -2.94
C GLU A 20 -6.74 -18.47 -2.52
N LEU A 21 -7.46 -17.35 -2.41
CA LEU A 21 -8.90 -17.35 -2.12
C LEU A 21 -9.71 -18.03 -3.24
N GLU A 22 -9.32 -17.84 -4.50
CA GLU A 22 -9.95 -18.48 -5.65
C GLU A 22 -9.78 -20.01 -5.59
N THR A 23 -8.54 -20.48 -5.46
CA THR A 23 -8.22 -21.91 -5.31
C THR A 23 -8.94 -22.54 -4.11
N ALA A 24 -8.95 -21.86 -2.96
CA ALA A 24 -9.64 -22.36 -1.77
C ALA A 24 -11.15 -22.51 -2.01
N HIS A 25 -11.76 -21.56 -2.74
CA HIS A 25 -13.18 -21.61 -3.05
C HIS A 25 -13.53 -22.72 -4.04
N GLU A 26 -12.69 -23.00 -5.04
CA GLU A 26 -12.87 -24.14 -5.94
C GLU A 26 -12.92 -25.46 -5.15
N GLY A 27 -12.04 -25.63 -4.16
CA GLY A 27 -12.06 -26.78 -3.26
C GLY A 27 -13.37 -26.91 -2.46
N VAL A 28 -13.93 -25.79 -1.99
CA VAL A 28 -15.22 -25.77 -1.28
C VAL A 28 -16.36 -26.15 -2.23
N VAL A 29 -16.41 -25.58 -3.43
CA VAL A 29 -17.46 -25.89 -4.43
C VAL A 29 -17.47 -27.38 -4.76
N ALA A 30 -16.30 -28.01 -4.92
CA ALA A 30 -16.19 -29.44 -5.20
C ALA A 30 -16.74 -30.32 -4.06
N GLY A 31 -16.56 -29.92 -2.80
CA GLY A 31 -16.99 -30.69 -1.62
C GLY A 31 -18.43 -30.41 -1.14
N ALA A 32 -19.05 -29.33 -1.60
CA ALA A 32 -20.33 -28.83 -1.09
C ALA A 32 -21.44 -28.82 -2.17
N ALA A 33 -21.26 -29.57 -3.26
CA ALA A 33 -22.21 -29.60 -4.36
C ALA A 33 -23.65 -29.90 -3.88
N GLY A 34 -24.60 -29.06 -4.31
CA GLY A 34 -26.00 -29.17 -3.93
C GLY A 34 -26.42 -28.35 -2.70
N LEU A 35 -25.49 -27.68 -2.01
CA LEU A 35 -25.82 -26.73 -0.95
C LEU A 35 -26.20 -25.36 -1.53
N GLU A 36 -27.40 -24.87 -1.20
CA GLU A 36 -27.88 -23.53 -1.62
C GLU A 36 -26.94 -22.40 -1.15
N ALA A 37 -26.28 -22.59 -0.01
CA ALA A 37 -25.31 -21.66 0.57
C ALA A 37 -24.09 -21.39 -0.33
N LEU A 38 -23.83 -22.21 -1.35
CA LEU A 38 -22.75 -21.97 -2.32
C LEU A 38 -22.93 -20.65 -3.08
N THR A 39 -24.16 -20.25 -3.38
CA THR A 39 -24.44 -18.98 -4.05
C THR A 39 -24.01 -17.80 -3.17
N GLU A 40 -24.40 -17.82 -1.90
CA GLU A 40 -24.02 -16.80 -0.93
C GLU A 40 -22.50 -16.77 -0.70
N LEU A 41 -21.87 -17.94 -0.63
CA LEU A 41 -20.42 -18.04 -0.50
C LEU A 41 -19.70 -17.48 -1.73
N GLY A 42 -20.26 -17.67 -2.94
CA GLY A 42 -19.78 -17.06 -4.18
C GLY A 42 -19.81 -15.53 -4.11
N ALA A 43 -20.94 -14.95 -3.68
CA ALA A 43 -21.07 -13.51 -3.50
C ALA A 43 -20.09 -12.95 -2.45
N VAL A 44 -19.88 -13.69 -1.35
CA VAL A 44 -18.88 -13.36 -0.32
C VAL A 44 -17.46 -13.39 -0.90
N ARG A 45 -17.09 -14.43 -1.68
CA ARG A 45 -15.79 -14.51 -2.37
C ARG A 45 -15.56 -13.29 -3.26
N GLU A 46 -16.52 -12.96 -4.12
CA GLU A 46 -16.39 -11.82 -5.03
C GLU A 46 -16.22 -10.50 -4.27
N SER A 47 -16.96 -10.33 -3.18
CA SER A 47 -16.81 -9.18 -2.30
C SER A 47 -15.41 -9.09 -1.71
N TRP A 48 -14.82 -10.21 -1.28
CA TRP A 48 -13.45 -10.26 -0.79
C TRP A 48 -12.42 -9.97 -1.89
N GLN A 49 -12.59 -10.54 -3.08
CA GLN A 49 -11.70 -10.27 -4.22
C GLN A 49 -11.66 -8.77 -4.54
N ARG A 50 -12.82 -8.09 -4.56
CA ARG A 50 -12.87 -6.63 -4.77
C ARG A 50 -12.14 -5.86 -3.67
N ARG A 51 -12.31 -6.26 -2.40
CA ARG A 51 -11.67 -5.60 -1.24
C ARG A 51 -10.16 -5.83 -1.18
N ILE A 52 -9.67 -7.01 -1.53
CA ILE A 52 -8.24 -7.33 -1.63
C ILE A 52 -7.59 -6.48 -2.72
N GLU A 53 -8.22 -6.40 -3.90
CA GLU A 53 -7.71 -5.59 -5.00
C GLU A 53 -7.73 -4.09 -4.67
N ALA A 54 -8.77 -3.60 -4.00
CA ALA A 54 -8.83 -2.22 -3.51
C ALA A 54 -7.69 -1.93 -2.53
N ALA A 55 -7.52 -2.76 -1.49
CA ALA A 55 -6.44 -2.62 -0.52
C ALA A 55 -5.05 -2.66 -1.20
N ARG A 56 -4.87 -3.51 -2.20
CA ARG A 56 -3.62 -3.62 -2.96
C ARG A 56 -3.32 -2.35 -3.76
N ARG A 57 -4.33 -1.72 -4.37
CA ARG A 57 -4.20 -0.43 -5.07
C ARG A 57 -3.93 0.72 -4.09
N GLU A 58 -4.62 0.75 -2.96
CA GLU A 58 -4.41 1.73 -1.90
C GLU A 58 -2.98 1.67 -1.35
N CYS A 59 -2.47 0.47 -1.07
CA CYS A 59 -1.08 0.29 -0.62
C CYS A 59 -0.07 0.80 -1.66
N ARG A 60 -0.29 0.51 -2.95
CA ARG A 60 0.57 1.03 -4.04
C ARG A 60 0.53 2.55 -4.10
N SER A 61 -0.66 3.15 -4.02
CA SER A 61 -0.82 4.60 -4.04
C SER A 61 -0.17 5.25 -2.81
N LEU A 62 -0.39 4.69 -1.62
CA LEU A 62 0.21 5.15 -0.37
C LEU A 62 1.74 5.12 -0.44
N ALA A 63 2.33 4.05 -0.97
CA ALA A 63 3.78 3.98 -1.17
C ALA A 63 4.29 5.11 -2.08
N GLY A 64 3.58 5.41 -3.17
CA GLY A 64 3.87 6.55 -4.05
C GLY A 64 3.81 7.88 -3.30
N ASN A 65 2.69 8.15 -2.63
CA ASN A 65 2.46 9.39 -1.88
C ASN A 65 3.52 9.62 -0.79
N LEU A 66 3.93 8.56 -0.07
CA LEU A 66 4.95 8.65 0.97
C LEU A 66 6.34 8.98 0.42
N ARG A 67 6.67 8.52 -0.80
CA ARG A 67 7.91 8.91 -1.48
C ARG A 67 7.87 10.37 -1.89
N GLU A 68 6.74 10.83 -2.43
CA GLU A 68 6.56 12.25 -2.80
C GLU A 68 6.68 13.18 -1.60
N VAL A 69 6.06 12.83 -0.47
CA VAL A 69 6.22 13.61 0.78
C VAL A 69 7.68 13.65 1.22
N THR A 70 8.39 12.52 1.19
CA THR A 70 9.81 12.48 1.57
C THR A 70 10.66 13.37 0.65
N ARG A 71 10.39 13.37 -0.66
CA ARG A 71 11.05 14.23 -1.64
C ARG A 71 10.79 15.71 -1.34
N ALA A 72 9.53 16.10 -1.20
CA ALA A 72 9.13 17.48 -0.91
C ALA A 72 9.71 18.00 0.40
N GLN A 73 9.78 17.16 1.45
CA GLN A 73 10.43 17.50 2.71
C GLN A 73 11.94 17.74 2.53
N GLY A 74 12.62 16.92 1.72
CA GLY A 74 14.03 17.10 1.41
C GLY A 74 14.32 18.42 0.68
N GLU A 75 13.53 18.72 -0.36
CA GLU A 75 13.62 19.97 -1.12
C GLU A 75 13.34 21.19 -0.24
N THR A 76 12.33 21.11 0.63
CA THR A 76 11.99 22.18 1.57
C THR A 76 13.11 22.41 2.57
N ASN A 77 13.65 21.34 3.16
CA ASN A 77 14.75 21.44 4.11
C ASN A 77 16.01 22.05 3.47
N GLU A 78 16.29 21.69 2.21
CA GLU A 78 17.39 22.27 1.45
C GLU A 78 17.19 23.76 1.17
N ALA A 79 16.00 24.16 0.71
CA ALA A 79 15.68 25.56 0.47
C ALA A 79 15.78 26.41 1.75
N VAL A 80 15.30 25.87 2.89
CA VAL A 80 15.44 26.51 4.20
C VAL A 80 16.93 26.62 4.58
N ARG A 81 17.72 25.56 4.42
CA ARG A 81 19.16 25.60 4.70
C ARG A 81 19.87 26.70 3.90
N GLN A 82 19.53 26.83 2.61
CA GLN A 82 20.11 27.85 1.73
C GLN A 82 19.73 29.28 2.14
N SER A 83 18.49 29.51 2.62
CA SER A 83 18.06 30.84 3.06
C SER A 83 18.79 31.31 4.32
N PHE A 84 19.22 30.39 5.18
CA PHE A 84 19.99 30.69 6.40
C PHE A 84 21.51 30.70 6.19
N ALA A 85 22.02 30.22 5.05
CA ALA A 85 23.47 30.18 4.77
C ALA A 85 24.17 31.55 4.94
N PRO A 86 23.59 32.69 4.50
CA PRO A 86 24.21 34.01 4.72
C PRO A 86 24.28 34.44 6.19
N VAL A 87 23.34 33.99 7.02
CA VAL A 87 23.33 34.28 8.48
C VAL A 87 24.40 33.45 9.18
N ALA A 88 24.51 32.17 8.84
CA ALA A 88 25.57 31.29 9.35
C ALA A 88 26.98 31.80 8.98
N ALA A 89 27.16 32.28 7.74
CA ALA A 89 28.43 32.84 7.28
C ALA A 89 28.87 34.11 8.05
N ARG A 90 27.91 34.91 8.53
CA ARG A 90 28.19 36.13 9.33
C ARG A 90 28.47 35.83 10.81
N GLY A 91 27.90 34.75 11.36
CA GLY A 91 28.11 34.34 12.74
C GLY A 91 29.44 33.62 13.00
N GLY A 92 30.10 33.09 11.98
CA GLY A 92 31.42 32.41 12.09
C GLY A 92 32.64 33.33 11.91
N ALA A 93 32.44 34.63 11.67
CA ALA A 93 33.50 35.61 11.46
C ALA A 93 33.73 36.54 12.67
N GLN A 94 33.24 36.15 13.86
CA GLN A 94 33.47 36.81 15.15
C GLN A 94 34.33 35.94 16.05
#